data_AF-A0AAE3R609-F1
#
_entry.id   AF-A0AAE3R609-F1
#
_cell.length_a   1.000
_cell.length_b   1.000
_cell.length_c   1.000
_cell.angle_alpha   90.00
_cell.angle_beta   90.00
_cell.angle_gamma   90.00
#
_symmetry.space_group_name_H-M   'P 1'
#
loop_
_entity.id
_entity.type
_entity.pdbx_description
1 polymer ?
#
loop_
_entity_poly.entity_id
_entity_poly.type
_entity_poly.pdbx_seq_one_letter_code
_entity_poly.pdbx_strand_id
1 'polypeptide(L)'
;MTILPFSRQATKYTPNQTSHTMNLKDIGERIRLFRMDILNLSQREFAQRMGVAQGNLSSLEKGHQLPSCFFLWCLHATYQANVHWLFTGIGEPVVTTTSICEHDYTGKSSKQ
;
A
#
# COMPACT_ATOMS: atom_id res chain seq x y z
N MET A 1 41.25 -2.26 19.17
CA MET A 1 40.04 -1.93 18.37
C MET A 1 38.86 -2.58 19.06
N THR A 2 38.24 -1.86 19.99
CA THR A 2 37.14 -2.40 20.80
C THR A 2 35.84 -2.07 20.08
N ILE A 3 35.18 -3.09 19.55
CA ILE A 3 33.82 -2.98 19.01
C ILE A 3 32.92 -2.61 20.20
N LEU A 4 32.31 -1.42 20.16
CA LEU A 4 31.27 -1.06 21.12
C LEU A 4 30.09 -2.02 20.91
N PRO A 5 29.59 -2.68 21.97
CA PRO A 5 28.41 -3.52 21.82
C PRO A 5 27.24 -2.64 21.37
N PHE A 6 26.67 -2.94 20.20
CA PHE A 6 25.36 -2.43 19.82
C PHE A 6 24.36 -2.99 20.83
N SER A 7 24.14 -2.23 21.90
CA SER A 7 23.13 -2.50 22.91
C SER A 7 21.80 -2.65 22.19
N ARG A 8 21.26 -3.87 22.19
CA ARG A 8 19.94 -4.19 21.67
C ARG A 8 18.90 -3.65 22.64
N GLN A 9 18.81 -2.33 22.76
CA GLN A 9 17.60 -1.73 23.31
C GLN A 9 16.52 -1.94 22.26
N ALA A 10 15.72 -2.99 22.45
CA ALA A 10 14.43 -3.11 21.81
C ALA A 10 13.66 -1.85 22.19
N THR A 11 13.65 -0.85 21.32
CA THR A 11 12.76 0.28 21.43
C THR A 11 11.36 -0.33 21.45
N LYS A 12 10.66 -0.21 22.57
CA LYS A 12 9.24 -0.56 22.63
C LYS A 12 8.53 0.49 21.79
N TYR A 13 8.47 0.26 20.48
CA TYR A 13 7.64 1.04 19.59
C TYR A 13 6.19 0.81 20.02
N THR A 14 5.68 1.71 20.84
CA THR A 14 4.26 1.85 21.14
C THR A 14 3.75 2.93 20.20
N PRO A 15 3.17 2.58 19.03
CA PRO A 15 2.54 3.59 18.20
C PRO A 15 1.48 4.29 19.04
N ASN A 16 1.58 5.62 19.10
CA ASN A 16 0.60 6.48 19.78
C ASN A 16 -0.78 6.19 19.17
N GLN A 17 -1.66 5.57 19.95
CA GLN A 17 -3.00 5.17 19.52
C GLN A 17 -3.94 6.37 19.54
N THR A 18 -3.82 7.27 18.56
CA THR A 18 -4.99 8.02 18.10
C THR A 18 -5.88 7.03 17.36
N SER A 19 -6.97 6.64 18.02
CA SER A 19 -7.93 5.62 17.61
C SER A 19 -8.72 6.01 16.36
N HIS A 20 -8.07 6.07 15.20
CA HIS A 20 -8.72 5.89 13.91
C HIS A 20 -8.49 4.43 13.53
N THR A 21 -9.37 3.55 14.00
CA THR A 21 -9.29 2.12 13.71
C THR A 21 -9.52 1.95 12.21
N MET A 22 -8.45 1.65 11.48
CA MET A 22 -8.51 1.39 10.04
C MET A 22 -9.43 0.18 9.80
N ASN A 23 -10.62 0.42 9.26
CA ASN A 23 -11.66 -0.60 9.13
C ASN A 23 -11.43 -1.41 7.83
N LEU A 24 -11.28 -2.73 7.96
CA LEU A 24 -11.07 -3.63 6.81
C LEU A 24 -12.21 -3.57 5.79
N LYS A 25 -13.45 -3.36 6.25
CA LYS A 25 -14.61 -3.24 5.38
C LYS A 25 -14.48 -2.03 4.47
N ASP A 26 -14.06 -0.89 5.03
CA ASP A 26 -13.90 0.35 4.27
C ASP A 26 -12.74 0.23 3.27
N ILE A 27 -11.66 -0.46 3.63
CA ILE A 27 -10.55 -0.78 2.70
C ILE A 27 -11.08 -1.65 1.56
N GLY A 28 -11.84 -2.71 1.87
CA GLY A 28 -12.41 -3.60 0.87
C GLY A 28 -13.37 -2.89 -0.09
N GLU A 29 -14.25 -2.03 0.43
CA GLU A 29 -15.13 -1.20 -0.39
C GLU A 29 -14.34 -0.27 -1.30
N ARG A 30 -13.26 0.37 -0.82
CA ARG A 30 -12.40 1.22 -1.68
C ARG A 30 -11.65 0.43 -2.75
N ILE A 31 -11.21 -0.80 -2.48
CA ILE A 31 -10.65 -1.70 -3.51
C ILE A 31 -11.71 -1.97 -4.59
N ARG A 32 -12.94 -2.26 -4.18
CA ARG A 32 -14.06 -2.51 -5.09
C ARG A 32 -14.41 -1.27 -5.92
N LEU A 33 -14.52 -0.11 -5.29
CA LEU A 33 -14.77 1.20 -5.91
C LEU A 33 -13.70 1.50 -6.96
N PHE A 34 -12.42 1.33 -6.61
CA PHE A 34 -11.31 1.52 -7.53
C PHE A 34 -11.43 0.60 -8.75
N ARG A 35 -11.74 -0.68 -8.54
CA ARG A 35 -11.92 -1.62 -9.65
C ARG A 35 -13.13 -1.29 -10.53
N MET A 36 -14.29 -1.03 -9.94
CA MET A 36 -15.55 -0.89 -10.67
C MET A 36 -15.72 0.49 -11.28
N ASP A 37 -15.47 1.53 -10.50
CA ASP A 37 -15.91 2.88 -10.87
C ASP A 37 -14.79 3.66 -11.56
N ILE A 38 -13.52 3.34 -11.26
CA ILE A 38 -12.35 4.00 -11.86
C ILE A 38 -11.81 3.20 -13.03
N LEU A 39 -11.62 1.88 -12.85
CA LEU A 39 -11.05 1.03 -13.90
C LEU A 39 -12.10 0.36 -14.79
N ASN A 40 -13.36 0.30 -14.36
CA ASN A 40 -14.45 -0.40 -15.05
C ASN A 40 -14.12 -1.86 -15.42
N LEU A 41 -13.55 -2.60 -14.46
CA LEU A 41 -13.14 -3.99 -14.65
C LEU A 41 -14.01 -4.97 -13.86
N SER A 42 -14.24 -6.15 -14.43
CA SER A 42 -14.79 -7.27 -13.67
C SER A 42 -13.81 -7.76 -12.61
N GLN A 43 -14.32 -8.44 -11.58
CA GLN A 43 -13.46 -9.02 -10.54
C GLN A 43 -12.46 -10.03 -11.12
N ARG A 44 -12.84 -10.77 -12.17
CA ARG A 44 -11.96 -11.73 -12.85
C ARG A 44 -10.81 -11.04 -13.57
N GLU A 45 -11.10 -10.02 -14.36
CA GLU A 45 -10.08 -9.28 -15.12
C GLU A 45 -9.10 -8.58 -14.19
N PHE A 46 -9.61 -7.94 -13.14
CA PHE A 46 -8.76 -7.26 -12.18
C PHE A 46 -7.86 -8.23 -11.41
N ALA A 47 -8.40 -9.37 -10.95
CA ALA A 47 -7.60 -10.40 -10.29
C ALA A 47 -6.46 -10.92 -11.19
N GLN A 48 -6.75 -11.13 -12.48
CA GLN A 48 -5.75 -11.54 -13.46
C GLN A 48 -4.65 -10.48 -13.62
N ARG A 49 -5.01 -9.19 -13.77
CA ARG A 49 -4.04 -8.10 -13.88
C ARG A 49 -3.19 -7.91 -12.62
N MET A 50 -3.78 -8.18 -11.45
CA MET A 50 -3.12 -8.08 -10.15
C MET A 50 -2.32 -9.34 -9.78
N GLY A 51 -2.36 -10.39 -10.61
CA GLY A 51 -1.64 -11.64 -10.35
C GLY A 51 -2.15 -12.40 -9.11
N VAL A 52 -3.43 -12.27 -8.77
CA VAL A 52 -4.05 -12.95 -7.61
C VAL A 52 -5.23 -13.82 -8.04
N ALA A 53 -5.56 -14.82 -7.23
CA ALA A 53 -6.80 -15.58 -7.43
C ALA A 53 -8.03 -14.68 -7.25
N GLN A 54 -9.07 -14.88 -8.07
CA GLN A 54 -10.32 -14.09 -7.98
C GLN A 54 -11.02 -14.27 -6.61
N GLY A 55 -10.96 -15.46 -6.01
CA GLY A 55 -11.45 -15.68 -4.64
C GLY A 55 -10.69 -14.86 -3.59
N ASN A 56 -9.37 -14.69 -3.76
CA ASN A 56 -8.56 -13.84 -2.88
C ASN A 56 -9.00 -12.37 -2.97
N LEU A 57 -9.19 -11.86 -4.19
CA LEU A 57 -9.73 -10.52 -4.44
C LEU A 57 -11.14 -10.35 -3.85
N SER A 58 -12.00 -11.37 -3.96
CA SER A 58 -13.34 -11.35 -3.35
C SER A 58 -13.27 -11.19 -1.83
N SER A 59 -12.38 -11.93 -1.16
CA SER A 59 -12.15 -11.79 0.28
C SER A 59 -11.59 -10.41 0.67
N LEU A 60 -10.75 -9.81 -0.18
CA LEU A 60 -10.26 -8.45 0.01
C LEU A 60 -11.41 -7.43 -0.08
N GLU A 61 -12.21 -7.49 -1.14
CA GLU A 61 -13.32 -6.54 -1.37
C GLU A 61 -14.41 -6.63 -0.29
N LYS A 62 -14.58 -7.79 0.34
CA LYS A 62 -15.50 -7.96 1.49
C LYS A 62 -14.91 -7.51 2.83
N GLY A 63 -13.64 -7.12 2.86
CA GLY A 63 -12.94 -6.75 4.08
C GLY A 63 -12.66 -7.93 5.02
N HIS A 64 -12.58 -9.16 4.49
CA HIS A 64 -12.25 -10.35 5.29
C HIS A 64 -10.75 -10.44 5.61
N GLN A 65 -9.92 -9.74 4.85
CA GLN A 65 -8.47 -9.69 5.03
C GLN A 65 -7.89 -8.37 4.49
N LEU A 66 -6.66 -8.07 4.90
CA LEU A 66 -5.91 -6.92 4.40
C LEU A 66 -5.23 -7.23 3.06
N PRO A 67 -5.08 -6.22 2.17
CA PRO A 67 -4.25 -6.36 0.97
C PRO A 67 -2.79 -6.59 1.37
N SER A 68 -2.12 -7.50 0.66
CA SER A 68 -0.69 -7.73 0.86
C SER A 68 0.13 -6.56 0.35
N CYS A 69 1.37 -6.42 0.84
CA CYS A 69 2.30 -5.40 0.35
C CYS A 69 2.52 -5.51 -1.17
N PHE A 70 2.60 -6.73 -1.70
CA PHE A 70 2.72 -6.98 -3.14
C PHE A 70 1.50 -6.48 -3.91
N PHE A 71 0.29 -6.75 -3.42
CA PHE A 71 -0.93 -6.26 -4.05
C PHE A 71 -0.97 -4.72 -4.09
N LEU A 72 -0.62 -4.07 -2.97
CA LEU A 72 -0.54 -2.60 -2.89
C LEU A 72 0.49 -2.02 -3.87
N TRP A 73 1.67 -2.65 -3.96
CA TRP A 73 2.70 -2.25 -4.90
C TRP A 73 2.23 -2.38 -6.35
N CYS A 74 1.64 -3.52 -6.74
CA CYS A 74 1.08 -3.70 -8.08
C CYS A 74 0.00 -2.66 -8.39
N LEU A 75 -0.85 -2.34 -7.40
CA LEU A 75 -1.94 -1.39 -7.56
C LEU A 75 -1.39 0.01 -7.87
N HIS A 76 -0.39 0.44 -7.10
CA HIS A 76 0.28 1.70 -7.29
C HIS A 76 1.09 1.74 -8.60
N ALA A 77 1.93 0.74 -8.85
CA ALA A 77 2.81 0.70 -10.01
C ALA A 77 2.03 0.66 -11.34
N THR A 78 0.89 -0.02 -11.36
CA THR A 78 0.10 -0.24 -12.59
C THR A 78 -0.90 0.88 -12.85
N TYR A 79 -1.59 1.35 -11.79
CA TYR A 79 -2.73 2.28 -11.92
C TYR A 79 -2.52 3.61 -11.21
N GLN A 80 -1.32 3.85 -10.68
CA GLN A 80 -0.99 5.03 -9.88
C GLN A 80 -1.95 5.21 -8.70
N ALA A 81 -2.49 4.10 -8.18
CA ALA A 81 -3.44 4.14 -7.08
C ALA A 81 -2.81 4.78 -5.85
N ASN A 82 -3.58 5.66 -5.21
CA ASN A 82 -3.19 6.32 -3.99
C ASN A 82 -3.42 5.37 -2.80
N VAL A 83 -2.33 4.76 -2.32
CA VAL A 83 -2.36 3.84 -1.17
C VAL A 83 -2.82 4.57 0.10
N HIS A 84 -2.51 5.86 0.27
CA HIS A 84 -3.00 6.64 1.40
C HIS A 84 -4.52 6.75 1.39
N TRP A 85 -5.11 7.11 0.24
CA TRP A 85 -6.57 7.12 0.06
C TRP A 85 -7.17 5.73 0.30
N LEU A 86 -6.52 4.66 -0.17
CA LEU A 86 -7.01 3.30 0.01
C LEU A 86 -7.19 2.92 1.49
N PHE A 87 -6.35 3.46 2.39
CA PHE A 87 -6.39 3.15 3.82
C PHE A 87 -7.18 4.16 4.65
N THR A 88 -7.19 5.43 4.25
CA THR A 88 -7.75 6.53 5.04
C THR A 88 -9.04 7.10 4.47
N GLY A 89 -9.32 6.88 3.18
CA GLY A 89 -10.39 7.57 2.45
C GLY A 89 -10.10 9.03 2.13
N ILE A 90 -8.89 9.54 2.44
CA ILE A 90 -8.53 10.94 2.28
C ILE A 90 -7.74 11.13 0.97
N GLY A 91 -8.11 12.15 0.20
CA GLY A 91 -7.47 12.53 -1.06
C GLY A 91 -8.06 11.82 -2.28
N GLU A 92 -7.40 11.98 -3.43
CA GLU A 92 -7.83 11.38 -4.68
C GLU A 92 -7.40 9.91 -4.79
N PRO A 93 -8.20 9.04 -5.42
CA PRO A 93 -7.89 7.62 -5.55
C PRO A 93 -6.70 7.32 -6.47
N VAL A 94 -6.34 8.26 -7.37
CA VAL A 94 -5.20 8.15 -8.27
C VAL A 94 -4.26 9.32 -8.01
N VAL A 95 -2.96 9.03 -7.88
CA VAL A 95 -1.92 10.04 -7.75
C VAL A 95 -1.51 10.49 -9.14
N THR A 96 -1.82 11.73 -9.50
CA THR A 96 -1.19 12.38 -10.65
C THR A 96 0.16 12.88 -10.20
N THR A 97 1.25 12.28 -10.66
CA THR A 97 2.61 12.78 -10.39
C THR A 97 2.74 14.18 -10.99
N THR A 98 2.40 15.21 -10.22
CA THR A 98 2.91 16.56 -10.47
C THR A 98 4.39 16.50 -10.17
N SER A 99 5.21 16.73 -11.20
CA SER A 99 6.67 16.64 -11.19
C SER A 99 7.28 17.13 -9.87
N ILE A 100 7.54 16.19 -8.97
CA ILE A 100 8.47 16.43 -7.87
C ILE A 100 9.82 16.22 -8.52
N CYS A 101 10.57 17.31 -8.68
CA CYS A 101 11.96 17.27 -9.12
C CYS A 101 12.70 16.23 -8.26
N GLU A 102 13.28 15.24 -8.92
CA GLU A 102 14.08 14.19 -8.29
C GLU A 102 15.13 14.86 -7.39
N HIS A 103 14.96 14.74 -6.08
CA HIS A 103 16.09 14.93 -5.18
C HIS A 103 16.79 13.59 -5.11
N ASP A 104 17.86 13.50 -5.91
CA ASP A 104 18.77 12.37 -5.96
C ASP A 104 19.17 11.95 -4.55
N TYR A 105 18.67 10.80 -4.09
CA TYR A 105 19.32 10.07 -3.02
C TYR A 105 20.60 9.47 -3.61
N THR A 106 21.63 10.30 -3.77
CA THR A 106 22.98 9.84 -4.13
C THR A 106 23.54 9.03 -2.97
N GLY A 107 23.19 7.75 -2.92
CA GLY A 107 23.90 6.76 -2.13
C GLY A 107 25.31 6.61 -2.69
N LYS A 108 26.23 7.51 -2.29
CA LYS A 108 27.67 7.28 -2.44
C LYS A 108 28.04 6.11 -1.54
N SER A 109 27.95 4.91 -2.09
CA SER A 109 28.64 3.74 -1.57
C SER A 109 30.11 3.88 -1.96
N SER A 110 30.88 4.60 -1.14
CA SER A 110 32.34 4.58 -1.22
C SER A 110 32.84 3.21 -0.79
N LYS A 111 33.15 2.35 -1.76
CA LYS A 111 34.06 1.20 -1.66
C LYS A 111 34.71 0.95 -3.02
N GLN A 112 35.94 1.41 -3.21
CA GLN A 112 37.15 0.56 -3.22
C GLN A 112 38.40 1.42 -3.35
#